data_AF-A0A974VKS5-F1
#
_entry.id   AF-A0A974VKS5-F1
#
_cell.length_a   1.000
_cell.length_b   1.000
_cell.length_c   1.000
_cell.angle_alpha   90.00
_cell.angle_beta   90.00
_cell.angle_gamma   90.00
#
_symmetry.space_group_name_H-M   'P 1'
#
loop_
_entity.id
_entity.type
_entity.pdbx_description
1 polymer ?
#
loop_
_entity_poly.entity_id
_entity_poly.type
_entity_poly.pdbx_seq_one_letter_code
_entity_poly.pdbx_strand_id
1 'polypeptide(L)'
;MSAQAQRKRTKTAREIANRFGISERTVRTMIAEPRDQYLARAKYKRKQAAELRTQRLSIRKIAEKIGVSKSSTGRYVQEYEKRSN
;
A
#
# COMPACT_ATOMS: atom_id res chain seq x y z
N MET A 1 29.98 13.24 -2.32
CA MET A 1 28.87 13.82 -1.52
C MET A 1 27.58 13.49 -2.28
N SER A 2 26.50 12.92 -1.75
CA SER A 2 26.02 12.64 -0.39
C SER A 2 24.93 11.54 -0.48
N ALA A 3 25.03 10.46 0.30
CA ALA A 3 23.96 9.47 0.43
C ALA A 3 23.09 9.86 1.64
N GLN A 4 21.86 10.31 1.39
CA GLN A 4 20.91 10.63 2.45
C GLN A 4 20.71 9.40 3.36
N ALA A 5 20.98 9.58 4.65
CA ALA A 5 21.07 8.52 5.65
C ALA A 5 19.86 7.57 5.63
N GLN A 6 20.12 6.27 5.42
CA GLN A 6 19.17 5.21 5.73
C GLN A 6 18.84 5.26 7.22
N ARG A 7 17.71 5.88 7.59
CA ARG A 7 17.22 5.82 8.97
C ARG A 7 16.74 4.40 9.25
N LYS A 8 17.41 3.71 10.18
CA LYS A 8 16.99 2.38 10.67
C LYS A 8 15.59 2.49 11.30
N ARG A 9 14.78 1.43 11.16
CA ARG A 9 13.51 1.27 11.90
C ARG A 9 13.75 1.57 13.38
N THR A 10 12.82 2.27 14.02
CA THR A 10 12.92 2.67 15.44
C THR A 10 13.05 1.48 16.38
N LYS A 11 12.42 0.34 16.07
CA LYS A 11 12.65 -0.97 16.71
C LYS A 11 12.39 -2.12 15.74
N THR A 12 13.10 -3.24 15.90
CA THR A 12 12.85 -4.47 15.14
C THR A 12 11.82 -5.37 15.84
N ALA A 13 11.18 -6.27 15.09
CA ALA A 13 10.25 -7.24 15.69
C ALA A 13 10.94 -8.13 16.76
N ARG A 14 12.23 -8.40 16.58
CA ARG A 14 13.09 -9.12 17.53
C ARG A 14 13.31 -8.36 18.83
N GLU A 15 13.59 -7.06 18.76
CA GLU A 15 13.75 -6.23 19.96
C GLU A 15 12.46 -6.11 20.77
N ILE A 16 11.32 -6.02 20.08
CA ILE A 16 9.99 -5.99 20.73
C ILE A 16 9.71 -7.36 21.35
N ALA A 17 9.96 -8.45 20.64
CA ALA A 17 9.82 -9.82 21.16
C ALA A 17 10.61 -10.03 22.46
N ASN A 18 11.89 -9.66 22.47
CA ASN A 18 12.76 -9.79 23.64
C ASN A 18 12.31 -8.91 24.81
N ARG A 19 11.81 -7.70 24.54
CA ARG A 19 11.34 -6.77 25.58
C ARG A 19 10.08 -7.26 26.28
N PHE A 20 9.17 -7.88 25.54
CA PHE A 20 7.86 -8.29 26.03
C PHE A 20 7.75 -9.79 26.31
N GLY A 21 8.82 -10.56 26.11
CA GLY A 21 8.83 -12.01 26.33
C GLY A 21 7.92 -12.79 25.38
N ILE A 22 7.60 -12.24 24.21
CA ILE A 22 6.68 -12.84 23.23
C ILE A 22 7.42 -13.22 21.95
N SER A 23 6.84 -14.12 21.15
CA SER A 23 7.46 -14.54 19.89
C SER A 23 7.49 -13.40 18.85
N GLU A 24 8.52 -13.39 17.99
CA GLU A 24 8.57 -12.46 16.84
C GLU A 24 7.34 -12.60 15.93
N ARG A 25 6.77 -13.81 15.83
CA ARG A 25 5.55 -14.06 15.05
C ARG A 25 4.37 -13.30 15.64
N THR A 26 4.20 -13.35 16.96
CA THR A 26 3.15 -12.62 17.69
C THR A 26 3.29 -11.12 17.47
N VAL A 27 4.51 -10.58 17.59
CA VAL A 27 4.78 -9.15 17.33
C VAL A 27 4.38 -8.75 15.91
N ARG A 28 4.75 -9.56 14.91
CA ARG A 28 4.39 -9.30 13.51
C ARG A 28 2.88 -9.35 13.30
N THR A 29 2.18 -10.30 13.93
CA THR A 29 0.71 -10.39 13.87
C THR A 29 0.05 -9.19 14.55
N MET A 30 0.54 -8.74 15.70
CA MET A 30 -0.01 -7.57 16.40
C MET A 30 0.18 -6.26 15.63
N ILE A 31 1.30 -6.11 14.93
CA ILE A 31 1.61 -4.90 14.13
C ILE A 31 0.96 -4.97 12.74
N ALA A 32 0.62 -6.16 12.25
CA ALA A 32 0.02 -6.32 10.94
C ALA A 32 -1.28 -5.53 10.82
N GLU A 33 -1.44 -4.83 9.70
CA GLU A 33 -2.72 -4.21 9.36
C GLU A 33 -3.80 -5.30 9.27
N PRO A 34 -4.97 -5.12 9.93
CA PRO A 34 -6.08 -6.04 9.81
C PRO A 34 -6.45 -6.29 8.33
N ARG A 35 -6.79 -7.54 8.00
CA ARG A 35 -7.07 -7.96 6.62
C ARG A 35 -8.09 -7.05 5.94
N ASP A 36 -9.16 -6.70 6.64
CA ASP A 36 -10.25 -5.87 6.12
C ASP A 36 -9.81 -4.44 5.83
N GLN A 37 -8.96 -3.86 6.68
CA GLN A 37 -8.42 -2.52 6.49
C GLN A 37 -7.49 -2.48 5.26
N TYR A 38 -6.63 -3.48 5.12
CA TYR A 38 -5.78 -3.63 3.94
C TYR A 38 -6.61 -3.73 2.64
N LEU A 39 -7.68 -4.55 2.66
CA LEU A 39 -8.57 -4.72 1.52
C LEU A 39 -9.36 -3.44 1.21
N ALA A 40 -9.84 -2.72 2.23
CA ALA A 40 -10.53 -1.45 2.08
C ALA A 40 -9.62 -0.39 1.45
N ARG A 41 -8.36 -0.28 1.90
CA ARG A 41 -7.35 0.62 1.32
C ARG A 41 -7.07 0.28 -0.14
N ALA A 42 -6.96 -1.01 -0.48
CA ALA A 42 -6.78 -1.45 -1.85
C ALA A 42 -8.01 -1.13 -2.72
N LYS A 43 -9.23 -1.34 -2.20
CA LYS A 43 -10.48 -0.97 -2.88
C LYS A 43 -10.57 0.53 -3.14
N TYR A 44 -10.17 1.35 -2.15
CA TYR A 44 -10.14 2.80 -2.27
C TYR A 44 -9.21 3.27 -3.40
N LYS A 45 -7.98 2.74 -3.48
CA LYS A 45 -7.05 3.06 -4.57
C LYS A 45 -7.60 2.69 -5.95
N ARG A 46 -8.26 1.53 -6.06
CA ARG A 46 -8.90 1.10 -7.32
C ARG A 46 -10.04 2.04 -7.72
N LYS A 47 -10.89 2.40 -6.76
CA LYS A 47 -12.01 3.33 -6.99
C LYS A 47 -11.50 4.70 -7.45
N GLN A 48 -10.50 5.27 -6.76
CA GLN A 48 -9.87 6.53 -7.18
C GLN A 48 -9.28 6.45 -8.59
N ALA A 49 -8.57 5.37 -8.91
CA ALA A 49 -8.00 5.20 -10.25
C ALA A 49 -9.09 5.13 -11.33
N ALA A 50 -10.20 4.45 -11.06
CA ALA A 50 -11.34 4.37 -11.97
C ALA A 50 -12.08 5.71 -12.13
N GLU A 51 -12.33 6.44 -11.04
CA GLU A 51 -12.95 7.78 -11.07
C GLU A 51 -12.10 8.78 -11.86
N LEU A 52 -10.77 8.74 -11.72
CA LEU A 52 -9.90 9.57 -12.54
C LEU A 52 -9.87 9.09 -14.00
N ARG A 53 -10.10 7.80 -14.25
CA ARG A 53 -10.19 7.27 -15.61
C ARG A 53 -11.47 7.71 -16.32
N THR A 54 -12.60 7.80 -15.62
CA THR A 54 -13.85 8.32 -16.20
C THR A 54 -13.72 9.79 -16.58
N GLN A 55 -12.88 10.56 -15.87
CA GLN A 55 -12.49 11.93 -16.23
C GLN A 55 -11.54 12.03 -17.43
N ARG A 56 -11.30 10.93 -18.17
CA ARG A 56 -10.41 10.81 -19.33
C ARG A 56 -8.95 11.21 -19.06
N LEU A 57 -8.50 11.18 -17.81
CA LEU A 57 -7.09 11.39 -17.48
C LEU A 57 -6.23 10.24 -18.04
N SER A 58 -5.00 10.57 -18.42
CA SER A 58 -4.02 9.56 -18.83
C SER A 58 -3.53 8.76 -17.63
N ILE A 59 -3.23 7.47 -17.83
CA ILE A 59 -2.75 6.57 -16.76
C ILE A 59 -1.53 7.16 -16.02
N ARG A 60 -0.67 7.90 -16.73
CA ARG A 60 0.49 8.57 -16.15
C ARG A 60 0.10 9.65 -15.14
N LYS A 61 -0.84 10.54 -15.50
CA LYS A 61 -1.35 11.57 -14.58
C LYS A 61 -2.08 10.99 -13.39
N ILE A 62 -2.82 9.88 -13.59
CA ILE A 62 -3.50 9.17 -12.50
C ILE A 62 -2.47 8.60 -11.51
N ALA A 63 -1.42 7.97 -12.02
CA ALA A 63 -0.33 7.41 -11.23
C ALA A 63 0.37 8.48 -10.37
N GLU A 64 0.66 9.65 -10.97
CA GLU A 64 1.24 10.81 -10.26
C GLU A 64 0.30 11.33 -9.17
N LYS A 65 -1.02 11.41 -9.43
CA LYS A 65 -2.01 11.94 -8.48
C LYS A 65 -2.26 11.01 -7.28
N ILE A 66 -2.24 9.69 -7.48
CA ILE A 66 -2.45 8.70 -6.40
C ILE A 66 -1.11 8.33 -5.72
N GLY A 67 0.03 8.68 -6.32
CA GLY A 67 1.36 8.35 -5.80
C GLY A 67 1.70 6.87 -5.95
N VAL A 68 1.29 6.24 -7.05
CA VAL A 68 1.54 4.82 -7.35
C VAL A 68 2.21 4.71 -8.71
N SER A 69 2.89 3.59 -8.99
CA SER A 69 3.49 3.36 -10.30
C SER A 69 2.43 3.30 -11.42
N LYS A 70 2.87 3.61 -12.65
CA LYS A 70 2.04 3.52 -13.86
C LYS A 70 1.48 2.10 -14.07
N SER A 71 2.29 1.07 -13.83
CA SER A 71 1.91 -0.33 -14.00
C SER A 71 0.83 -0.75 -13.00
N SER A 72 0.98 -0.39 -11.73
CA SER A 72 -0.05 -0.64 -10.71
C SER A 72 -1.34 0.10 -11.00
N THR A 73 -1.25 1.34 -11.49
CA THR A 73 -2.41 2.14 -11.86
C THR A 73 -3.20 1.51 -13.01
N GLY A 74 -2.51 1.03 -14.06
CA GLY A 74 -3.15 0.29 -15.15
C GLY A 74 -3.88 -0.96 -14.66
N ARG A 75 -3.26 -1.71 -13.75
CA ARG A 75 -3.89 -2.88 -13.12
C ARG A 75 -5.12 -2.52 -12.30
N TYR A 76 -5.09 -1.40 -11.57
CA TYR A 76 -6.24 -0.94 -10.78
C TYR A 76 -7.46 -0.61 -11.63
N VAL A 77 -7.25 0.04 -12.77
CA VAL A 77 -8.32 0.34 -13.73
C VAL A 77 -8.89 -0.95 -14.30
N GLN A 78 -8.03 -1.88 -14.76
CA GLN A 78 -8.47 -3.16 -15.30
C GLN A 78 -9.23 -4.02 -14.29
N GLU A 79 -8.76 -4.08 -13.04
CA GLU A 79 -9.42 -4.82 -11.95
C GLU A 79 -10.77 -4.20 -11.56
N TYR A 80 -10.92 -2.89 -11.73
CA TYR A 80 -12.19 -2.21 -11.50
C TYR A 80 -13.19 -2.51 -12.62
N GLU A 81 -12.77 -2.38 -13.89
CA GLU A 81 -13.60 -2.68 -15.07
C GLU A 81 -14.09 -4.13 -15.09
N LYS A 82 -13.23 -5.09 -14.77
CA LYS A 82 -13.60 -6.51 -14.66
C LYS A 82 -14.60 -6.83 -13.54
N ARG A 83 -14.70 -5.95 -12.54
CA ARG A 83 -15.64 -6.11 -11.41
C ARG A 83 -16.94 -5.36 -11.60
N SER A 84 -16.97 -4.37 -12.49
CA SER A 84 -18.16 -3.60 -12.84
C SER A 84 -18.97 -4.21 -13.99
N ASN A 85 -18.41 -5.22 -14.65
CA ASN A 85 -19.05 -6.05 -15.67
C ASN A 85 -19.43 -7.40 -15.04
#